data_AF-A0A089LGJ9-F1
#
_entry.id   AF-A0A089LGJ9-F1
#
_cell.length_a   1.000
_cell.length_b   1.000
_cell.length_c   1.000
_cell.angle_alpha   90.00
_cell.angle_beta   90.00
_cell.angle_gamma   90.00
#
_symmetry.space_group_name_H-M   'P 1'
#
loop_
_entity.id
_entity.type
_entity.pdbx_description
1 polymer ?
#
loop_
_entity_poly.entity_id
_entity_poly.type
_entity_poly.pdbx_seq_one_letter_code
_entity_poly.pdbx_strand_id
1 'polypeptide(L)'
;MEMEVQKEPQTYAPLGPSGLGGWLVLVQIGLIATLFQGAFQLLNYNLPSFGREYWDILASPQGEMYHPLWAPLIVFECAVAVAYGV
;
A
#
# COMPACT_ATOMS: atom_id res chain seq x y z
N MET A 1 64.57 -16.85 17.38
CA MET A 1 64.31 -16.57 15.95
C MET A 1 62.82 -16.33 15.86
N GLU A 2 62.39 -15.10 16.11
CA GLU A 2 60.99 -14.72 15.96
C GLU A 2 60.63 -14.78 14.46
N MET A 3 59.66 -15.62 14.14
CA MET A 3 59.07 -15.67 12.82
C MET A 3 58.09 -14.50 12.74
N GLU A 4 58.48 -13.40 12.10
CA GLU A 4 57.54 -12.32 11.78
C GLU A 4 56.52 -12.85 10.77
N VAL A 5 55.34 -13.20 11.28
CA VAL A 5 54.19 -13.57 10.46
C VAL A 5 53.76 -12.31 9.71
N GLN A 6 54.17 -12.21 8.44
CA GLN A 6 53.70 -11.17 7.54
C GLN A 6 52.19 -11.30 7.38
N LYS A 7 51.44 -10.41 8.03
CA LYS A 7 50.00 -10.25 7.79
C LYS A 7 49.84 -9.47 6.49
N GLU A 8 49.56 -10.17 5.40
CA GLU A 8 49.05 -9.52 4.19
C GLU A 8 47.81 -8.67 4.55
N PRO A 9 47.62 -7.49 3.94
CA PRO A 9 46.46 -6.64 4.21
C PRO A 9 45.20 -7.40 3.79
N GLN A 10 44.48 -7.91 4.78
CA GLN A 10 43.19 -8.57 4.59
C GLN A 10 42.22 -7.57 3.98
N THR A 11 42.11 -7.60 2.66
CA THR A 11 41.13 -6.82 1.91
C THR A 11 39.80 -7.54 2.07
N TYR A 12 39.01 -7.13 3.05
CA TYR A 12 37.66 -7.65 3.23
C TYR A 12 36.85 -7.31 1.97
N ALA A 13 36.48 -8.33 1.19
CA ALA A 13 35.44 -8.16 0.18
C ALA A 13 34.17 -7.68 0.90
N PRO A 14 33.43 -6.71 0.34
CA PRO A 14 32.23 -6.20 1.00
C PRO A 14 31.24 -7.35 1.23
N LEU A 15 30.95 -7.67 2.50
CA LEU A 15 30.08 -8.78 2.92
C LEU A 15 28.57 -8.45 2.80
N GLY A 16 28.19 -7.67 1.79
CA GLY A 16 26.79 -7.30 1.54
C GLY A 16 26.46 -7.36 0.06
N PRO A 17 25.19 -7.63 -0.31
CA PRO A 17 24.76 -7.48 -1.70
C PRO A 17 25.03 -6.04 -2.15
N SER A 18 25.93 -5.86 -3.12
CA SER A 18 26.30 -4.56 -3.65
C SER A 18 25.18 -4.06 -4.59
N GLY A 19 24.18 -3.38 -4.00
CA GLY A 19 23.05 -2.76 -4.71
C GLY A 19 21.87 -3.70 -5.03
N LEU A 20 20.76 -3.09 -5.50
CA LEU A 20 19.65 -3.78 -6.18
C LEU A 20 20.11 -4.26 -7.56
N GLY A 21 21.03 -5.24 -7.59
CA GLY A 21 21.60 -5.75 -8.83
C GLY A 21 20.71 -6.79 -9.53
N GLY A 22 20.76 -6.80 -10.86
CA GLY A 22 20.14 -7.86 -11.69
C GLY A 22 18.62 -7.81 -11.75
N TRP A 23 17.97 -8.96 -11.57
CA TRP A 23 16.52 -9.13 -11.73
C TRP A 23 15.66 -8.38 -10.68
N LEU A 24 16.24 -7.98 -9.54
CA LEU A 24 15.52 -7.23 -8.51
C LEU A 24 15.13 -5.81 -8.95
N VAL A 25 15.76 -5.27 -9.99
CA VAL A 25 15.33 -4.01 -10.61
C VAL A 25 13.91 -4.12 -11.17
N LEU A 26 13.51 -5.29 -11.72
CA LEU A 26 12.14 -5.49 -12.19
C LEU A 26 11.14 -5.48 -11.03
N VAL A 27 11.51 -6.04 -9.88
CA VAL A 27 10.68 -6.00 -8.68
C VAL A 27 10.53 -4.56 -8.20
N GLN A 28 11.62 -3.78 -8.17
CA GLN A 28 11.57 -2.36 -7.82
C GLN A 28 10.62 -1.58 -8.74
N ILE A 29 10.72 -1.80 -10.06
CA ILE A 29 9.84 -1.16 -11.05
C ILE A 29 8.38 -1.59 -10.82
N GLY A 30 8.14 -2.88 -10.60
CA GLY A 30 6.82 -3.41 -10.29
C GLY A 30 6.21 -2.77 -9.05
N LEU A 31 6.99 -2.61 -7.97
CA LEU A 31 6.55 -1.96 -6.74
C LEU A 31 6.24 -0.47 -6.96
N ILE A 32 7.07 0.23 -7.73
CA ILE A 32 6.80 1.63 -8.06
C ILE A 32 5.52 1.74 -8.91
N ALA A 33 5.36 0.86 -9.91
CA ALA A 33 4.18 0.82 -10.76
C ALA A 33 2.91 0.51 -9.96
N THR A 34 2.95 -0.40 -8.98
CA THR A 34 1.79 -0.70 -8.13
C THR A 34 1.41 0.49 -7.24
N LEU A 35 2.38 1.27 -6.75
CA LEU A 35 2.11 2.51 -6.02
C LEU A 35 1.38 3.53 -6.91
N PHE A 36 1.85 3.73 -8.15
CA PHE A 36 1.18 4.61 -9.10
C PHE A 36 -0.22 4.10 -9.49
N GLN A 37 -0.37 2.80 -9.70
CA GLN A 37 -1.66 2.18 -9.98
C GLN A 37 -2.64 2.35 -8.82
N GLY A 38 -2.16 2.19 -7.57
CA GLY A 38 -2.96 2.42 -6.37
C GLY A 38 -3.40 3.86 -6.25
N ALA A 39 -2.50 4.82 -6.46
CA ALA A 39 -2.83 6.25 -6.48
C ALA A 39 -3.85 6.58 -7.58
N PHE A 40 -3.66 6.04 -8.78
CA PHE A 40 -4.61 6.21 -9.88
C PHE A 40 -5.99 5.67 -9.53
N GLN A 41 -6.07 4.46 -8.96
CA GLN A 41 -7.34 3.89 -8.54
C GLN A 41 -8.01 4.68 -7.42
N LEU A 42 -7.23 5.18 -6.46
CA LEU A 42 -7.73 6.00 -5.38
C LEU A 42 -8.40 7.27 -5.94
N LEU A 43 -7.71 7.98 -6.82
CA LEU A 43 -8.17 9.26 -7.36
C LEU A 43 -9.34 9.12 -8.35
N ASN A 44 -9.36 8.05 -9.16
CA ASN A 44 -10.35 7.92 -10.23
C ASN A 44 -11.59 7.09 -9.86
N TYR A 45 -11.52 6.24 -8.84
CA TYR A 45 -12.65 5.36 -8.47
C TYR A 45 -13.06 5.49 -7.01
N ASN A 46 -12.10 5.49 -6.08
CA ASN A 46 -12.42 5.46 -4.65
C ASN A 46 -12.84 6.84 -4.11
N LEU A 47 -12.18 7.93 -4.52
CA LEU A 47 -12.63 9.27 -4.11
C LEU A 47 -13.96 9.65 -4.78
N PRO A 48 -14.18 9.42 -6.09
CA PRO A 48 -15.45 9.73 -6.72
C PRO A 48 -16.64 8.93 -6.19
N SER A 49 -16.43 7.74 -5.59
CA SER A 49 -17.53 6.97 -4.99
C SER A 49 -18.19 7.67 -3.79
N PHE A 50 -17.50 8.63 -3.16
CA PHE A 50 -18.09 9.53 -2.15
C PHE A 50 -18.87 10.71 -2.76
N GLY A 51 -18.97 10.76 -4.09
CA GLY A 51 -19.76 11.73 -4.81
C GLY A 51 -21.26 11.55 -4.58
N ARG A 52 -22.00 12.65 -4.68
CA ARG A 52 -23.45 12.69 -4.45
C ARG A 52 -24.22 11.69 -5.32
N GLU A 53 -23.82 11.52 -6.58
CA GLU A 53 -24.49 10.60 -7.51
C GLU A 53 -24.55 9.16 -6.99
N TYR A 54 -23.44 8.62 -6.48
CA TYR A 54 -23.39 7.27 -5.93
C TYR A 54 -24.15 7.15 -4.62
N TRP A 55 -24.07 8.17 -3.76
CA TRP A 55 -24.82 8.20 -2.51
C TRP A 55 -26.33 8.38 -2.72
N ASP A 56 -26.76 9.08 -3.77
CA ASP A 56 -28.18 9.18 -4.11
C ASP A 56 -28.72 7.80 -4.55
N ILE A 57 -27.94 7.00 -5.29
CA ILE A 57 -28.33 5.64 -5.68
C ILE A 57 -28.42 4.69 -4.46
N LEU A 58 -27.53 4.82 -3.48
CA LEU A 58 -27.42 3.92 -2.32
C LEU A 58 -28.24 4.33 -1.09
N ALA A 59 -28.36 5.64 -0.84
CA ALA A 59 -28.89 6.19 0.40
C ALA A 59 -30.20 6.97 0.22
N SER A 60 -30.63 7.29 -1.00
CA SER A 60 -31.95 7.89 -1.21
C SER A 60 -33.04 6.81 -1.19
N PRO A 61 -34.21 7.04 -0.58
CA PRO A 61 -35.31 6.07 -0.60
C PRO A 61 -35.83 5.71 -1.99
N GLN A 62 -35.53 6.53 -3.00
CA GLN A 62 -35.90 6.35 -4.41
C GLN A 62 -34.77 5.70 -5.23
N GLY A 63 -33.60 5.48 -4.62
CA GLY A 63 -32.43 4.91 -5.27
C GLY A 63 -32.60 3.43 -5.55
N GLU A 64 -32.10 2.97 -6.70
CA GLU A 64 -32.24 1.57 -7.14
C GLU A 64 -31.58 0.56 -6.18
N MET A 65 -30.52 0.99 -5.48
CA MET A 65 -29.74 0.15 -4.58
C MET A 65 -30.02 0.45 -3.10
N TYR A 66 -31.09 1.20 -2.82
CA TYR A 66 -31.45 1.59 -1.48
C TYR A 66 -31.88 0.40 -0.63
N HIS A 67 -31.42 0.40 0.62
CA HIS A 67 -31.86 -0.52 1.64
C HIS A 67 -31.90 0.22 2.98
N PRO A 68 -33.00 0.13 3.77
CA PRO A 68 -33.11 0.85 5.04
C PRO A 68 -32.00 0.55 6.05
N LEU A 69 -31.37 -0.63 5.97
CA LEU A 69 -30.24 -1.00 6.82
C LEU A 69 -28.89 -0.40 6.41
N TRP A 70 -28.77 0.26 5.25
CA TRP A 70 -27.51 0.89 4.86
C TRP A 70 -27.07 1.97 5.83
N ALA A 71 -28.00 2.84 6.24
CA ALA A 71 -27.70 3.92 7.17
C ALA A 71 -27.16 3.42 8.52
N PRO A 72 -27.85 2.52 9.26
CA PRO A 72 -27.31 2.01 10.52
C PRO A 72 -26.05 1.16 10.33
N LEU A 73 -25.93 0.40 9.24
CA LEU A 73 -24.73 -0.41 8.97
C LEU A 73 -23.50 0.48 8.76
N ILE A 74 -23.59 1.48 7.89
CA ILE A 74 -22.46 2.39 7.60
C ILE A 74 -22.03 3.13 8.88
N VAL A 75 -22.98 3.64 9.67
CA VAL A 75 -22.68 4.31 10.94
C VAL A 75 -22.01 3.36 11.92
N PHE A 76 -22.50 2.12 12.03
CA PHE A 76 -21.90 1.10 12.88
C PHE A 76 -20.46 0.79 12.47
N GLU A 77 -20.22 0.51 11.19
CA GLU A 77 -18.88 0.20 10.67
C GLU A 77 -17.91 1.37 10.90
N CYS A 78 -18.32 2.62 10.64
CA CYS A 78 -17.49 3.79 10.93
C CYS A 78 -17.17 3.95 12.42
N ALA A 79 -18.16 3.75 13.29
CA ALA A 79 -17.96 3.85 14.73
C ALA A 79 -17.01 2.76 15.25
N VAL A 80 -17.16 1.54 14.75
CA VAL A 80 -16.27 0.41 15.03
C VAL A 80 -14.85 0.71 14.52
N ALA A 81 -14.69 1.12 13.26
CA ALA A 81 -13.38 1.45 12.68
C ALA A 81 -12.63 2.49 13.53
N VAL A 82 -13.30 3.59 13.91
CA VAL A 82 -12.73 4.63 14.77
C VAL A 82 -12.38 4.09 16.17
N ALA A 83 -13.24 3.25 16.75
CA ALA A 83 -12.99 2.68 18.08
C ALA A 83 -11.79 1.71 18.12
N TYR A 84 -11.59 0.93 17.04
CA TYR A 84 -10.49 -0.04 16.95
C TYR A 84 -9.23 0.52 16.29
N GLY A 85 -9.25 1.78 15.82
CA GLY A 85 -8.10 2.43 15.20
C GLY A 85 -7.67 1.76 13.89
N VAL A 86 -8.64 1.24 13.14
CA VAL A 86 -8.44 0.63 11.80
C VAL A 86 -8.61 1.70 10.72
#